data_AF-A0A3E0NZQ5-F1
#
_entry.id   AF-A0A3E0NZQ5-F1
#
_cell.length_a   1.000
_cell.length_b   1.000
_cell.length_c   1.000
_cell.angle_alpha   90.00
_cell.angle_beta   90.00
_cell.angle_gamma   90.00
#
_symmetry.space_group_name_H-M   'P 1'
#
loop_
_entity.id
_entity.type
_entity.pdbx_description
1 polymer ?
#
loop_
_entity_poly.entity_id
_entity_poly.type
_entity_poly.pdbx_seq_one_letter_code
_entity_poly.pdbx_strand_id
1 'polypeptide(L)'
;MNQQKRFYRKIVYACIIVALLLPLSWLSQPQTTDSDGGQLAQMRERYQLGQAQLGEIDPASETIRLATLGMRNIAANLLWEKANEYRKTEDWVNLSATLEQIARLQPNFVSVWVFQGWNLSYNISVEFDDYHDRYYWVIKGIDFLKEGTTYNKDEPRLLGKIGFTIAQKIGRADEHVQFREMFVEDDDFHGSVPVSQRDNWLVGRQWMLKAEEAVARGVPLRGQSPLLFYSHPVMCLINYAEAIESEGTFGEVAKNAWRQAAENWAEFSNHDFPTKYNVFARLNEKEDYEEKSKQAQAKLEELAPGLREQIREERIAALSEEERDAYNTSPESRTSKQQQMMFPISLKIEVTHRDVADRVEGEDRAAALQAAEEATFADEMARAIDIDRGIVNYDYWKLRCEVEQQDDALAARKLVYDADQAFADAEITQAASLYEEGFDKWRNVLDAYPKLLDDAATSDELIESIDHYRRVLHQLDREFPKEFVLQNVLDADDLYRGTGQRQSTNNKTEAESADPTQSNPAGAAPEGAAAGGENPEA
;
A
#
# COMPACT_ATOMS: atom_id res chain seq x y z
N MET A 1 -17.47 -73.40 -3.52
CA MET A 1 -16.75 -72.29 -2.87
C MET A 1 -17.07 -72.27 -1.39
N ASN A 2 -16.06 -72.48 -0.53
CA ASN A 2 -16.24 -72.86 0.87
C ASN A 2 -16.69 -71.66 1.74
N GLN A 3 -17.89 -71.72 2.32
CA GLN A 3 -18.47 -70.64 3.15
C GLN A 3 -17.56 -70.25 4.32
N GLN A 4 -16.82 -71.21 4.88
CA GLN A 4 -15.83 -70.97 5.93
C GLN A 4 -14.71 -70.02 5.50
N LYS A 5 -14.20 -70.12 4.26
CA LYS A 5 -13.16 -69.21 3.75
C LYS A 5 -13.68 -67.78 3.57
N ARG A 6 -14.96 -67.61 3.21
CA ARG A 6 -15.60 -66.28 3.15
C ARG A 6 -15.82 -65.68 4.53
N PHE A 7 -16.23 -66.49 5.50
CA PHE A 7 -16.38 -66.06 6.89
C PHE A 7 -15.03 -65.63 7.51
N TYR A 8 -13.99 -66.44 7.30
CA TYR A 8 -12.64 -66.11 7.78
C TYR A 8 -12.10 -64.81 7.19
N ARG A 9 -12.28 -64.58 5.87
CA ARG A 9 -11.88 -63.30 5.24
C ARG A 9 -12.63 -62.10 5.81
N LYS A 10 -13.93 -62.24 6.09
CA LYS A 10 -14.71 -61.16 6.73
C LYS A 10 -14.21 -60.85 8.14
N ILE A 11 -13.86 -61.86 8.93
CA ILE A 11 -13.24 -61.67 10.25
C ILE A 11 -11.88 -60.97 10.12
N VAL A 12 -11.03 -61.43 9.20
CA VAL A 12 -9.72 -60.81 8.97
C VAL A 12 -9.87 -59.35 8.54
N TYR A 13 -10.79 -59.04 7.62
CA TYR A 13 -11.07 -57.65 7.23
C TYR A 13 -11.63 -56.83 8.40
N ALA A 14 -12.52 -57.39 9.23
CA ALA A 14 -13.00 -56.70 10.42
C ALA A 14 -11.86 -56.41 11.41
N CYS A 15 -10.96 -57.37 11.64
CA CYS A 15 -9.78 -57.16 12.49
C CYS A 15 -8.83 -56.09 11.91
N ILE A 16 -8.60 -56.09 10.59
CA ILE A 16 -7.78 -55.07 9.93
C ILE A 16 -8.43 -53.68 10.04
N ILE A 17 -9.75 -53.57 9.82
CA ILE A 17 -10.49 -52.32 9.97
C ILE A 17 -10.37 -51.80 11.41
N VAL A 18 -10.59 -52.66 12.42
CA VAL A 18 -10.43 -52.27 13.83
C VAL A 18 -8.99 -51.85 14.12
N ALA A 19 -7.99 -52.60 13.63
CA ALA A 19 -6.58 -52.27 13.80
C ALA A 19 -6.18 -50.95 13.14
N LEU A 20 -6.82 -50.56 12.04
CA LEU A 20 -6.63 -49.25 11.38
C LEU A 20 -7.40 -48.14 12.09
N LEU A 21 -8.60 -48.41 12.61
CA LEU A 21 -9.42 -47.41 13.31
C LEU A 21 -8.81 -46.94 14.62
N LEU A 22 -8.05 -47.78 15.33
CA LEU A 22 -7.39 -47.41 16.60
C LEU A 22 -6.37 -46.27 16.44
N PRO A 23 -5.34 -46.36 15.56
CA PRO A 23 -4.41 -45.25 15.34
C PRO A 23 -5.09 -44.06 14.67
N LEU A 24 -6.06 -44.26 13.77
CA LEU A 24 -6.86 -43.18 13.20
C LEU A 24 -7.61 -42.40 14.29
N SER A 25 -8.31 -43.10 15.19
CA SER A 25 -9.01 -42.50 16.32
C SER A 25 -8.07 -41.74 17.24
N TRP A 26 -6.91 -42.32 17.57
CA TRP A 26 -5.91 -41.65 18.41
C TRP A 26 -5.31 -40.40 17.75
N LEU A 27 -5.15 -40.40 16.42
CA LEU A 27 -4.62 -39.26 15.68
C LEU A 27 -5.70 -38.18 15.45
N SER A 28 -6.93 -38.58 15.16
CA SER A 28 -7.98 -37.72 14.58
C SER A 28 -9.14 -37.38 15.50
N GLN A 29 -9.17 -37.84 16.76
CA GLN A 29 -10.23 -37.48 17.69
C GLN A 29 -10.31 -35.94 17.84
N PRO A 30 -11.50 -35.35 17.68
CA PRO A 30 -11.67 -33.91 17.87
C PRO A 30 -11.51 -33.56 19.35
N GLN A 31 -11.12 -32.32 19.62
CA GLN A 31 -11.15 -31.73 20.95
C GLN A 31 -12.62 -31.57 21.38
N THR A 32 -12.92 -31.89 22.63
CA THR A 32 -14.22 -31.67 23.27
C THR A 32 -14.02 -30.87 24.55
N THR A 33 -15.11 -30.44 25.19
CA THR A 33 -15.06 -29.72 26.47
C THR A 33 -14.33 -30.49 27.59
N ASP A 34 -14.28 -31.83 27.48
CA ASP A 34 -13.72 -32.74 28.48
C ASP A 34 -12.44 -33.47 28.00
N SER A 35 -11.92 -33.16 26.81
CA SER A 35 -10.77 -33.86 26.22
C SER A 35 -10.01 -32.99 25.23
N ASP A 36 -8.68 -32.96 25.35
CA ASP A 36 -7.76 -32.28 24.43
C ASP A 36 -7.76 -32.86 23.00
N GLY A 37 -8.50 -33.95 22.76
CA GLY A 37 -8.58 -34.65 21.48
C GLY A 37 -7.33 -35.48 21.16
N GLY A 38 -7.27 -35.97 19.92
CA GLY A 38 -6.13 -36.72 19.39
C GLY A 38 -4.93 -35.83 19.06
N GLN A 39 -3.81 -36.43 18.64
CA GLN A 39 -2.57 -35.67 18.38
C GLN A 39 -2.72 -34.52 17.38
N LEU A 40 -3.58 -34.65 16.36
CA LEU A 40 -3.80 -33.58 15.39
C LEU A 40 -4.55 -32.38 16.01
N ALA A 41 -5.46 -32.61 16.95
CA ALA A 41 -6.16 -31.53 17.66
C ALA A 41 -5.18 -30.74 18.52
N GLN A 42 -4.35 -31.45 19.29
CA GLN A 42 -3.31 -30.87 20.15
C GLN A 42 -2.22 -30.14 19.35
N MET A 43 -1.80 -30.67 18.19
CA MET A 43 -0.87 -29.97 17.31
C MET A 43 -1.51 -28.72 16.70
N ARG A 44 -2.78 -28.80 16.29
CA ARG A 44 -3.51 -27.63 15.81
C ARG A 44 -3.62 -26.56 16.88
N GLU A 45 -3.86 -26.94 18.12
CA GLU A 45 -3.86 -26.00 19.24
C GLU A 45 -2.49 -25.37 19.46
N ARG A 46 -1.44 -26.20 19.57
CA ARG A 46 -0.06 -25.75 19.81
C ARG A 46 0.44 -24.77 18.75
N TYR A 47 0.10 -25.02 17.49
CA TYR A 47 0.51 -24.18 16.36
C TYR A 47 -0.56 -23.15 15.97
N GLN A 48 -1.64 -23.00 16.75
CA GLN A 48 -2.77 -22.10 16.46
C GLN A 48 -3.39 -22.33 15.06
N LEU A 49 -3.33 -23.57 14.56
CA LEU A 49 -3.89 -24.01 13.28
C LEU A 49 -5.32 -24.55 13.41
N GLY A 50 -5.93 -24.53 14.60
CA GLY A 50 -7.26 -25.05 14.87
C GLY A 50 -8.17 -24.06 15.58
N GLN A 51 -9.43 -24.01 15.15
CA GLN A 51 -10.54 -23.28 15.78
C GLN A 51 -10.87 -23.70 17.22
N ALA A 52 -10.19 -24.71 17.77
CA ALA A 52 -10.65 -25.41 18.97
C ALA A 52 -10.31 -24.70 20.29
N GLN A 53 -9.91 -23.42 20.27
CA GLN A 53 -9.55 -22.69 21.49
C GLN A 53 -10.65 -21.82 22.11
N LEU A 54 -11.82 -21.67 21.48
CA LEU A 54 -12.92 -20.92 22.07
C LEU A 54 -14.23 -21.60 21.68
N GLY A 55 -15.24 -21.57 22.56
CA GLY A 55 -16.52 -22.30 22.49
C GLY A 55 -17.46 -21.95 21.32
N GLU A 56 -16.92 -21.60 20.17
CA GLU A 56 -17.63 -21.37 18.91
C GLU A 56 -17.10 -22.37 17.86
N ILE A 57 -17.38 -23.66 18.06
CA ILE A 57 -17.52 -24.50 16.87
C ILE A 57 -18.72 -23.92 16.15
N ASP A 58 -18.53 -23.22 15.03
CA ASP A 58 -19.63 -22.81 14.17
C ASP A 58 -20.31 -24.09 13.66
N PRO A 59 -21.45 -24.49 14.24
CA PRO A 59 -22.07 -25.76 13.90
C PRO A 59 -22.51 -25.76 12.45
N ALA A 60 -22.78 -24.58 11.86
CA ALA A 60 -23.15 -24.45 10.47
C ALA A 60 -21.97 -24.80 9.55
N SER A 61 -20.78 -24.23 9.78
CA SER A 61 -19.58 -24.54 8.97
C SER A 61 -19.19 -26.02 9.05
N GLU A 62 -19.16 -26.61 10.24
CA GLU A 62 -18.85 -28.05 10.40
C GLU A 62 -19.97 -28.95 9.87
N THR A 63 -21.24 -28.55 9.99
CA THR A 63 -22.37 -29.26 9.35
C THR A 63 -22.29 -29.21 7.83
N ILE A 64 -21.95 -28.06 7.25
CA ILE A 64 -21.77 -27.90 5.80
C ILE A 64 -20.60 -28.76 5.32
N ARG A 65 -19.50 -28.81 6.08
CA ARG A 65 -18.35 -29.65 5.77
C ARG A 65 -18.70 -31.14 5.78
N LEU A 66 -19.51 -31.57 6.74
CA LEU A 66 -20.03 -32.94 6.81
C LEU A 66 -21.02 -33.22 5.66
N ALA A 67 -21.94 -32.30 5.38
CA ALA A 67 -22.95 -32.42 4.34
C ALA A 67 -22.34 -32.48 2.93
N THR A 68 -21.22 -31.78 2.71
CA THR A 68 -20.48 -31.83 1.44
C THR A 68 -19.60 -33.08 1.30
N LEU A 69 -19.53 -33.96 2.31
CA LEU A 69 -18.72 -35.19 2.30
C LEU A 69 -17.24 -34.94 1.90
N GLY A 70 -16.69 -33.78 2.25
CA GLY A 70 -15.32 -33.38 1.87
C GLY A 70 -15.19 -32.73 0.49
N MET A 71 -16.27 -32.58 -0.28
CA MET A 71 -16.29 -31.91 -1.59
C MET A 71 -16.51 -30.40 -1.50
N ARG A 72 -15.95 -29.75 -0.47
CA ARG A 72 -16.16 -28.31 -0.19
C ARG A 72 -15.82 -27.41 -1.37
N ASN A 73 -14.78 -27.73 -2.13
CA ASN A 73 -14.36 -26.90 -3.27
C ASN A 73 -15.39 -26.95 -4.42
N ILE A 74 -16.04 -28.10 -4.62
CA ILE A 74 -17.09 -28.25 -5.65
C ILE A 74 -18.33 -27.47 -5.22
N ALA A 75 -18.73 -27.60 -3.95
CA ALA A 75 -19.83 -26.82 -3.40
C ALA A 75 -19.58 -25.31 -3.47
N ALA A 76 -18.34 -24.87 -3.22
CA ALA A 76 -17.94 -23.47 -3.35
C ALA A 76 -18.13 -22.99 -4.79
N ASN A 77 -17.65 -23.75 -5.78
CA ASN A 77 -17.79 -23.41 -7.19
C ASN A 77 -19.27 -23.28 -7.63
N LEU A 78 -20.16 -24.16 -7.13
CA LEU A 78 -21.59 -24.05 -7.42
C LEU A 78 -22.23 -22.80 -6.78
N LEU A 79 -21.81 -22.45 -5.56
CA LEU A 79 -22.26 -21.21 -4.93
C LEU A 79 -21.71 -19.98 -5.66
N TRP A 80 -20.48 -20.03 -6.18
CA TRP A 80 -19.93 -18.97 -7.02
C TRP A 80 -20.70 -18.78 -8.32
N GLU A 81 -21.14 -19.87 -8.96
CA GLU A 81 -22.00 -19.79 -10.15
C GLU A 81 -23.34 -19.12 -9.82
N LYS A 82 -23.98 -19.48 -8.70
CA LYS A 82 -25.21 -18.84 -8.21
C LYS A 82 -25.00 -17.37 -7.86
N ALA A 83 -23.91 -17.03 -7.18
CA ALA A 83 -23.57 -15.64 -6.86
C ALA A 83 -23.42 -14.81 -8.15
N ASN A 84 -22.78 -15.37 -9.18
CA ASN A 84 -22.69 -14.70 -10.48
C ASN A 84 -24.05 -14.53 -11.16
N GLU A 85 -24.97 -15.48 -11.01
CA GLU A 85 -26.33 -15.37 -11.52
C GLU A 85 -27.12 -14.28 -10.78
N TYR A 86 -27.12 -14.30 -9.44
CA TYR A 86 -27.78 -13.27 -8.63
C TYR A 86 -27.25 -11.87 -8.90
N ARG A 87 -25.93 -11.72 -9.12
CA ARG A 87 -25.34 -10.45 -9.53
C ARG A 87 -25.89 -9.98 -10.89
N LYS A 88 -26.03 -10.87 -11.88
CA LYS A 88 -26.57 -10.51 -13.20
C LYS A 88 -28.04 -10.11 -13.16
N THR A 89 -28.79 -10.63 -12.19
CA THR A 89 -30.21 -10.33 -12.01
C THR A 89 -30.47 -9.26 -10.94
N GLU A 90 -29.42 -8.62 -10.43
CA GLU A 90 -29.48 -7.59 -9.37
C GLU A 90 -30.21 -8.09 -8.09
N ASP A 91 -30.14 -9.40 -7.83
CA ASP A 91 -30.71 -10.01 -6.63
C ASP A 91 -29.70 -9.93 -5.48
N TRP A 92 -29.51 -8.70 -4.98
CA TRP A 92 -28.48 -8.38 -4.00
C TRP A 92 -28.65 -9.12 -2.67
N VAL A 93 -29.90 -9.40 -2.27
CA VAL A 93 -30.21 -10.13 -1.04
C VAL A 93 -29.72 -11.58 -1.15
N ASN A 94 -30.09 -12.29 -2.21
CA ASN A 94 -29.65 -13.67 -2.40
C ASN A 94 -28.17 -13.76 -2.76
N LEU A 95 -27.62 -12.74 -3.44
CA LEU A 95 -26.18 -12.62 -3.63
C LEU A 95 -25.46 -12.61 -2.28
N SER A 96 -25.78 -11.67 -1.40
CA SER A 96 -25.16 -11.57 -0.07
C SER A 96 -25.25 -12.87 0.73
N ALA A 97 -26.43 -13.50 0.79
CA ALA A 97 -26.62 -14.76 1.49
C ALA A 97 -25.78 -15.89 0.89
N THR A 98 -25.55 -15.88 -0.42
CA THR A 98 -24.68 -16.86 -1.11
C THR A 98 -23.21 -16.60 -0.79
N LEU A 99 -22.79 -15.33 -0.72
CA LEU A 99 -21.42 -14.95 -0.35
C LEU A 99 -21.06 -15.37 1.07
N GLU A 100 -21.98 -15.19 2.03
CA GLU A 100 -21.83 -15.68 3.41
C GLU A 100 -21.69 -17.21 3.47
N GLN A 101 -22.45 -17.94 2.65
CA GLN A 101 -22.31 -19.40 2.56
C GLN A 101 -20.94 -19.83 2.01
N ILE A 102 -20.41 -19.11 1.01
CA ILE A 102 -19.06 -19.35 0.48
C ILE A 102 -18.01 -19.11 1.58
N ALA A 103 -18.14 -18.03 2.35
CA ALA A 103 -17.24 -17.72 3.46
C ALA A 103 -17.24 -18.82 4.53
N ARG A 104 -18.43 -19.28 4.95
CA ARG A 104 -18.58 -20.39 5.91
C ARG A 104 -18.09 -21.74 5.39
N LEU A 105 -18.07 -21.93 4.07
CA LEU A 105 -17.53 -23.13 3.45
C LEU A 105 -15.99 -23.13 3.38
N GLN A 106 -15.38 -21.94 3.33
CA GLN A 106 -13.94 -21.73 3.27
C GLN A 106 -13.44 -20.69 4.31
N PRO A 107 -13.73 -20.87 5.61
CA PRO A 107 -13.60 -19.79 6.60
C PRO A 107 -12.15 -19.37 6.87
N ASN A 108 -11.18 -20.27 6.69
CA ASN A 108 -9.76 -19.98 6.90
C ASN A 108 -9.05 -19.50 5.62
N PHE A 109 -9.79 -19.32 4.53
CA PHE A 109 -9.24 -18.81 3.28
C PHE A 109 -9.42 -17.30 3.22
N VAL A 110 -8.45 -16.57 3.78
CA VAL A 110 -8.43 -15.10 3.91
C VAL A 110 -8.83 -14.37 2.62
N SER A 111 -8.43 -14.89 1.46
CA SER A 111 -8.79 -14.30 0.17
C SER A 111 -10.30 -14.23 -0.09
N VAL A 112 -11.10 -15.18 0.43
CA VAL A 112 -12.58 -15.11 0.32
C VAL A 112 -13.11 -13.92 1.09
N TRP A 113 -12.63 -13.69 2.31
CA TRP A 113 -13.01 -12.54 3.13
C TRP A 113 -12.63 -11.22 2.48
N VAL A 114 -11.37 -11.10 2.06
CA VAL A 114 -10.86 -9.87 1.42
C VAL A 114 -11.58 -9.57 0.11
N PHE A 115 -11.76 -10.57 -0.76
CA PHE A 115 -12.42 -10.40 -2.05
C PHE A 115 -13.89 -10.00 -1.88
N GLN A 116 -14.62 -10.66 -0.98
CA GLN A 116 -16.03 -10.36 -0.80
C GLN A 116 -16.28 -9.07 -0.03
N GLY A 117 -15.45 -8.75 0.96
CA GLY A 117 -15.49 -7.44 1.60
C GLY A 117 -15.29 -6.30 0.58
N TRP A 118 -14.36 -6.48 -0.36
CA TRP A 118 -14.19 -5.56 -1.49
C TRP A 118 -15.42 -5.52 -2.40
N ASN A 119 -15.92 -6.69 -2.80
CA ASN A 119 -17.07 -6.79 -3.70
C ASN A 119 -18.32 -6.11 -3.11
N LEU A 120 -18.57 -6.25 -1.81
CA LEU A 120 -19.67 -5.58 -1.11
C LEU A 120 -19.41 -4.06 -1.02
N SER A 121 -18.23 -3.65 -0.55
CA SER A 121 -17.95 -2.25 -0.23
C SER A 121 -17.62 -1.37 -1.43
N TYR A 122 -17.15 -1.95 -2.53
CA TYR A 122 -16.76 -1.20 -3.73
C TYR A 122 -17.71 -1.51 -4.88
N ASN A 123 -17.77 -2.77 -5.31
CA ASN A 123 -18.48 -3.12 -6.55
C ASN A 123 -20.00 -3.06 -6.41
N ILE A 124 -20.57 -3.64 -5.34
CA ILE A 124 -22.02 -3.66 -5.14
C ILE A 124 -22.51 -2.30 -4.66
N SER A 125 -21.75 -1.63 -3.78
CA SER A 125 -22.14 -0.31 -3.25
C SER A 125 -22.45 0.72 -4.34
N VAL A 126 -21.73 0.71 -5.47
CA VAL A 126 -21.89 1.73 -6.53
C VAL A 126 -23.09 1.46 -7.45
N GLU A 127 -23.75 0.30 -7.33
CA GLU A 127 -24.92 -0.05 -8.12
C GLU A 127 -26.22 0.61 -7.58
N PHE A 128 -26.15 1.29 -6.44
CA PHE A 128 -27.30 1.95 -5.81
C PHE A 128 -27.29 3.44 -6.09
N ASP A 129 -28.46 4.04 -6.35
CA ASP A 129 -28.55 5.50 -6.60
C ASP A 129 -28.46 6.32 -5.31
N ASP A 130 -29.09 5.86 -4.22
CA ASP A 130 -29.14 6.58 -2.94
C ASP A 130 -27.88 6.31 -2.09
N TYR A 131 -27.23 7.38 -1.62
CA TYR A 131 -26.00 7.28 -0.83
C TYR A 131 -26.18 6.53 0.50
N HIS A 132 -27.37 6.49 1.10
CA HIS A 132 -27.64 5.68 2.29
C HIS A 132 -27.53 4.18 1.99
N ASP A 133 -28.05 3.74 0.85
CA ASP A 133 -27.94 2.35 0.40
C ASP A 133 -26.48 2.02 0.08
N ARG A 134 -25.75 2.94 -0.59
CA ARG A 134 -24.30 2.77 -0.82
C ARG A 134 -23.56 2.57 0.49
N TYR A 135 -23.79 3.46 1.46
CA TYR A 135 -23.17 3.41 2.79
C TYR A 135 -23.51 2.11 3.53
N TYR A 136 -24.77 1.66 3.49
CA TYR A 136 -25.18 0.39 4.07
C TYR A 136 -24.36 -0.79 3.51
N TRP A 137 -24.13 -0.86 2.19
CA TRP A 137 -23.30 -1.92 1.59
C TRP A 137 -21.82 -1.78 1.92
N VAL A 138 -21.31 -0.54 2.09
CA VAL A 138 -19.95 -0.29 2.59
C VAL A 138 -19.78 -0.85 4.00
N ILE A 139 -20.67 -0.50 4.93
CA ILE A 139 -20.61 -1.01 6.31
C ILE A 139 -20.78 -2.53 6.34
N LYS A 140 -21.69 -3.07 5.54
CA LYS A 140 -21.88 -4.52 5.42
C LYS A 140 -20.61 -5.24 4.95
N GLY A 141 -19.87 -4.67 4.00
CA GLY A 141 -18.60 -5.23 3.57
C GLY A 141 -17.49 -5.14 4.62
N ILE A 142 -17.47 -4.06 5.42
CA ILE A 142 -16.56 -3.90 6.57
C ILE A 142 -16.89 -4.92 7.67
N ASP A 143 -18.17 -5.11 7.99
CA ASP A 143 -18.62 -6.10 8.97
C ASP A 143 -18.35 -7.53 8.50
N PHE A 144 -18.48 -7.80 7.20
CA PHE A 144 -18.08 -9.07 6.62
C PHE A 144 -16.58 -9.35 6.82
N LEU A 145 -15.72 -8.34 6.64
CA LEU A 145 -14.29 -8.47 6.94
C LEU A 145 -14.03 -8.69 8.44
N LYS A 146 -14.75 -7.98 9.31
CA LYS A 146 -14.68 -8.15 10.78
C LYS A 146 -15.09 -9.57 11.19
N GLU A 147 -16.16 -10.13 10.62
CA GLU A 147 -16.56 -11.54 10.83
C GLU A 147 -15.41 -12.48 10.46
N GLY A 148 -14.72 -12.25 9.35
CA GLY A 148 -13.55 -13.05 8.96
C GLY A 148 -12.44 -13.13 10.01
N THR A 149 -12.30 -12.13 10.88
CA THR A 149 -11.29 -12.11 11.96
C THR A 149 -11.60 -13.10 13.08
N THR A 150 -12.86 -13.54 13.21
CA THR A 150 -13.24 -14.60 14.16
C THR A 150 -12.66 -15.95 13.74
N TYR A 151 -12.53 -16.18 12.43
CA TYR A 151 -11.95 -17.39 11.85
C TYR A 151 -10.44 -17.28 11.61
N ASN A 152 -9.94 -16.08 11.29
CA ASN A 152 -8.55 -15.79 10.93
C ASN A 152 -7.95 -14.80 11.93
N LYS A 153 -7.93 -15.19 13.20
CA LYS A 153 -7.45 -14.33 14.28
C LYS A 153 -6.02 -13.88 14.03
N ASP A 154 -5.75 -12.60 14.30
CA ASP A 154 -4.43 -11.97 14.16
C ASP A 154 -3.85 -12.02 12.73
N GLU A 155 -4.63 -12.33 11.69
CA GLU A 155 -4.15 -12.29 10.30
C GLU A 155 -3.91 -10.83 9.86
N PRO A 156 -2.65 -10.39 9.66
CA PRO A 156 -2.34 -8.98 9.43
C PRO A 156 -2.96 -8.44 8.16
N ARG A 157 -3.05 -9.27 7.11
CA ARG A 157 -3.68 -8.87 5.84
C ARG A 157 -5.15 -8.56 6.01
N LEU A 158 -5.87 -9.35 6.81
CA LEU A 158 -7.31 -9.14 7.04
C LEU A 158 -7.55 -7.90 7.90
N LEU A 159 -6.80 -7.75 9.01
CA LEU A 159 -6.84 -6.58 9.88
C LEU A 159 -6.52 -5.29 9.11
N GLY A 160 -5.45 -5.32 8.32
CA GLY A 160 -5.06 -4.20 7.46
C GLY A 160 -6.13 -3.86 6.41
N LYS A 161 -6.84 -4.86 5.86
CA LYS A 161 -7.92 -4.62 4.89
C LYS A 161 -9.19 -4.04 5.53
N ILE A 162 -9.51 -4.39 6.77
CA ILE A 162 -10.57 -3.69 7.53
C ILE A 162 -10.21 -2.22 7.67
N GLY A 163 -8.99 -1.94 8.15
CA GLY A 163 -8.51 -0.57 8.33
C GLY A 163 -8.50 0.23 7.03
N PHE A 164 -8.02 -0.39 5.94
CA PHE A 164 -7.97 0.23 4.62
C PHE A 164 -9.37 0.56 4.08
N THR A 165 -10.33 -0.36 4.18
CA THR A 165 -11.69 -0.12 3.67
C THR A 165 -12.36 1.00 4.46
N ILE A 166 -12.23 1.03 5.79
CA ILE A 166 -12.76 2.12 6.62
C ILE A 166 -12.09 3.45 6.24
N ALA A 167 -10.76 3.49 6.14
CA ALA A 167 -10.03 4.71 5.83
C ALA A 167 -10.37 5.24 4.43
N GLN A 168 -10.26 4.41 3.40
CA GLN A 168 -10.36 4.85 2.01
C GLN A 168 -11.81 4.95 1.52
N LYS A 169 -12.64 3.92 1.71
CA LYS A 169 -13.98 3.89 1.11
C LYS A 169 -14.89 4.95 1.72
N ILE A 170 -14.75 5.21 3.02
CA ILE A 170 -15.51 6.26 3.71
C ILE A 170 -14.84 7.62 3.48
N GLY A 171 -13.51 7.68 3.49
CA GLY A 171 -12.76 8.93 3.46
C GLY A 171 -12.59 9.58 2.09
N ARG A 172 -12.77 8.84 0.98
CA ARG A 172 -12.46 9.32 -0.37
C ARG A 172 -13.47 8.98 -1.46
N ALA A 173 -14.57 8.31 -1.15
CA ALA A 173 -15.64 8.12 -2.14
C ALA A 173 -16.19 9.47 -2.65
N ASP A 174 -16.86 9.47 -3.80
CA ASP A 174 -17.53 10.69 -4.30
C ASP A 174 -18.50 11.26 -3.24
N GLU A 175 -19.15 10.39 -2.46
CA GLU A 175 -20.02 10.73 -1.33
C GLU A 175 -19.29 10.78 0.03
N HIS A 176 -17.96 10.96 0.05
CA HIS A 176 -17.18 10.93 1.31
C HIS A 176 -17.70 11.93 2.35
N VAL A 177 -18.21 13.09 1.95
CA VAL A 177 -18.82 14.07 2.87
C VAL A 177 -19.97 13.43 3.64
N GLN A 178 -20.92 12.82 2.93
CA GLN A 178 -22.07 12.12 3.54
C GLN A 178 -21.63 10.87 4.31
N PHE A 179 -20.69 10.09 3.77
CA PHE A 179 -20.23 8.86 4.41
C PHE A 179 -19.49 9.12 5.72
N ARG A 180 -18.65 10.16 5.78
CA ARG A 180 -17.92 10.52 7.00
C ARG A 180 -18.87 11.00 8.09
N GLU A 181 -19.86 11.81 7.75
CA GLU A 181 -20.93 12.22 8.68
C GLU A 181 -21.69 11.01 9.22
N MET A 182 -22.25 10.18 8.33
CA MET A 182 -23.01 8.98 8.73
C MET A 182 -22.15 8.01 9.55
N PHE A 183 -20.88 7.83 9.21
CA PHE A 183 -19.97 6.96 9.95
C PHE A 183 -19.78 7.43 11.39
N VAL A 184 -19.52 8.72 11.59
CA VAL A 184 -19.36 9.27 12.94
C VAL A 184 -20.63 9.07 13.79
N GLU A 185 -21.80 9.14 13.17
CA GLU A 185 -23.11 8.98 13.81
C GLU A 185 -23.56 7.51 13.97
N ASP A 186 -22.85 6.55 13.39
CA ASP A 186 -23.22 5.12 13.36
C ASP A 186 -22.99 4.43 14.71
N ASP A 187 -23.95 4.58 15.62
CA ASP A 187 -23.91 3.94 16.94
C ASP A 187 -23.90 2.41 16.87
N ASP A 188 -24.51 1.81 15.83
CA ASP A 188 -24.54 0.35 15.66
C ASP A 188 -23.14 -0.17 15.31
N PHE A 189 -22.40 0.54 14.45
CA PHE A 189 -21.02 0.19 14.10
C PHE A 189 -20.03 0.46 15.23
N HIS A 190 -20.17 1.59 15.92
CA HIS A 190 -19.20 2.08 16.90
C HIS A 190 -19.45 1.59 18.33
N GLY A 191 -20.69 1.22 18.67
CA GLY A 191 -21.09 0.88 20.03
C GLY A 191 -20.74 2.00 21.03
N SER A 192 -19.91 1.70 22.02
CA SER A 192 -19.58 2.64 23.10
C SER A 192 -18.42 3.60 22.81
N VAL A 193 -17.83 3.58 21.60
CA VAL A 193 -16.73 4.48 21.24
C VAL A 193 -17.23 5.94 21.25
N PRO A 194 -16.54 6.89 21.90
CA PRO A 194 -16.94 8.30 21.89
C PRO A 194 -16.88 8.93 20.50
N VAL A 195 -17.83 9.80 20.17
CA VAL A 195 -17.94 10.50 18.87
C VAL A 195 -16.62 11.13 18.41
N SER A 196 -15.86 11.75 19.33
CA SER A 196 -14.57 12.37 19.03
C SER A 196 -13.47 11.39 18.56
N GLN A 197 -13.71 10.08 18.61
CA GLN A 197 -12.78 9.03 18.20
C GLN A 197 -13.30 8.21 17.00
N ARG A 198 -14.43 8.63 16.42
CA ARG A 198 -15.12 7.89 15.34
C ARG A 198 -14.72 8.32 13.94
N ASP A 199 -13.81 9.27 13.77
CA ASP A 199 -13.30 9.62 12.43
C ASP A 199 -12.74 8.38 11.71
N ASN A 200 -13.13 8.17 10.46
CA ASN A 200 -12.81 6.95 9.72
C ASN A 200 -11.31 6.75 9.48
N TRP A 201 -10.52 7.82 9.33
CA TRP A 201 -9.06 7.71 9.22
C TRP A 201 -8.46 7.23 10.54
N LEU A 202 -8.95 7.75 11.67
CA LEU A 202 -8.49 7.32 12.99
C LEU A 202 -8.91 5.88 13.31
N VAL A 203 -10.16 5.51 13.01
CA VAL A 203 -10.67 4.14 13.23
C VAL A 203 -9.97 3.15 12.29
N GLY A 204 -9.77 3.53 11.02
CA GLY A 204 -9.01 2.75 10.05
C GLY A 204 -7.57 2.50 10.52
N ARG A 205 -6.90 3.56 11.01
CA ARG A 205 -5.57 3.48 11.61
C ARG A 205 -5.52 2.50 12.77
N GLN A 206 -6.49 2.52 13.69
CA GLN A 206 -6.52 1.59 14.82
C GLN A 206 -6.53 0.13 14.38
N TRP A 207 -7.24 -0.21 13.30
CA TRP A 207 -7.22 -1.56 12.73
C TRP A 207 -5.88 -1.92 12.11
N MET A 208 -5.23 -0.98 11.43
CA MET A 208 -3.90 -1.22 10.85
C MET A 208 -2.83 -1.38 11.95
N LEU A 209 -2.91 -0.62 13.05
CA LEU A 209 -2.03 -0.82 14.20
C LEU A 209 -2.21 -2.20 14.85
N LYS A 210 -3.44 -2.73 14.90
CA LYS A 210 -3.67 -4.13 15.34
C LYS A 210 -2.97 -5.12 14.41
N ALA A 211 -2.92 -4.83 13.10
CA ALA A 211 -2.21 -5.66 12.14
C ALA A 211 -0.69 -5.63 12.41
N GLU A 212 -0.12 -4.45 12.67
CA GLU A 212 1.29 -4.31 13.03
C GLU A 212 1.62 -5.04 14.34
N GLU A 213 0.74 -4.93 15.34
CA GLU A 213 0.90 -5.64 16.61
C GLU A 213 0.90 -7.16 16.41
N ALA A 214 0.06 -7.67 15.50
CA ALA A 214 0.05 -9.09 15.14
C ALA A 214 1.38 -9.53 14.48
N VAL A 215 1.94 -8.70 13.60
CA VAL A 215 3.27 -8.96 13.01
C VAL A 215 4.35 -8.93 14.08
N ALA A 216 4.30 -7.97 15.01
CA ALA A 216 5.23 -7.88 16.13
C ALA A 216 5.16 -9.11 17.07
N ARG A 217 3.99 -9.75 17.19
CA ARG A 217 3.81 -11.04 17.89
C ARG A 217 4.34 -12.26 17.11
N GLY A 218 4.85 -12.06 15.89
CA GLY A 218 5.45 -13.10 15.06
C GLY A 218 4.52 -13.71 14.00
N VAL A 219 3.34 -13.12 13.76
CA VAL A 219 2.49 -13.55 12.65
C VAL A 219 3.13 -13.07 11.33
N PRO A 220 3.42 -13.96 10.38
CA PRO A 220 4.14 -13.58 9.17
C PRO A 220 3.30 -12.71 8.25
N LEU A 221 3.87 -11.60 7.79
CA LEU A 221 3.29 -10.75 6.74
C LEU A 221 3.42 -11.47 5.38
N ARG A 222 2.29 -11.89 4.78
CA ARG A 222 2.27 -12.62 3.51
C ARG A 222 1.66 -11.79 2.38
N GLY A 223 2.35 -11.74 1.24
CA GLY A 223 1.83 -11.14 0.02
C GLY A 223 1.70 -9.61 0.06
N GLN A 224 2.43 -8.94 0.96
CA GLN A 224 2.46 -7.49 1.06
C GLN A 224 3.90 -7.02 1.33
N SER A 225 4.29 -5.90 0.73
CA SER A 225 5.56 -5.24 1.01
C SER A 225 5.56 -4.71 2.45
N PRO A 226 6.58 -5.01 3.29
CA PRO A 226 6.72 -4.43 4.62
C PRO A 226 6.71 -2.89 4.58
N LEU A 227 7.39 -2.29 3.60
CA LEU A 227 7.44 -0.85 3.43
C LEU A 227 6.04 -0.23 3.29
N LEU A 228 5.20 -0.78 2.39
CA LEU A 228 3.83 -0.30 2.22
C LEU A 228 2.97 -0.59 3.46
N PHE A 229 3.10 -1.79 4.04
CA PHE A 229 2.35 -2.20 5.22
C PHE A 229 2.51 -1.22 6.39
N TYR A 230 3.75 -0.86 6.74
CA TYR A 230 4.04 0.07 7.84
C TYR A 230 3.78 1.54 7.48
N SER A 231 3.66 1.88 6.19
CA SER A 231 3.31 3.25 5.77
C SER A 231 1.82 3.59 5.98
N HIS A 232 0.94 2.59 5.94
CA HIS A 232 -0.50 2.86 5.92
C HIS A 232 -1.04 3.57 7.18
N PRO A 233 -0.63 3.21 8.42
CA PRO A 233 -1.15 3.89 9.61
C PRO A 233 -0.78 5.37 9.67
N VAL A 234 0.44 5.73 9.26
CA VAL A 234 0.85 7.14 9.23
C VAL A 234 0.16 7.90 8.10
N MET A 235 -0.06 7.27 6.94
CA MET A 235 -0.86 7.87 5.89
C MET A 235 -2.29 8.17 6.35
N CYS A 236 -2.87 7.38 7.26
CA CYS A 236 -4.17 7.72 7.85
C CYS A 236 -4.12 9.01 8.67
N LEU A 237 -3.02 9.32 9.37
CA LEU A 237 -2.89 10.58 10.11
C LEU A 237 -2.74 11.79 9.19
N ILE A 238 -2.01 11.64 8.09
CA ILE A 238 -1.89 12.68 7.05
C ILE A 238 -3.27 12.96 6.44
N ASN A 239 -3.99 11.91 6.01
CA ASN A 239 -5.31 12.07 5.43
C ASN A 239 -6.34 12.59 6.45
N TYR A 240 -6.21 12.25 7.73
CA TYR A 240 -7.01 12.83 8.79
C TYR A 240 -6.79 14.34 8.89
N ALA A 241 -5.52 14.79 8.89
CA ALA A 241 -5.19 16.21 8.96
C ALA A 241 -5.74 16.99 7.75
N GLU A 242 -5.60 16.43 6.54
CA GLU A 242 -6.19 17.01 5.32
C GLU A 242 -7.72 17.06 5.38
N ALA A 243 -8.36 15.97 5.82
CA ALA A 243 -9.82 15.87 5.85
C ALA A 243 -10.44 16.90 6.79
N ILE A 244 -9.93 17.03 8.02
CA ILE A 244 -10.50 18.00 8.97
C ILE A 244 -10.36 19.44 8.50
N GLU A 245 -9.28 19.78 7.77
CA GLU A 245 -9.11 21.11 7.17
C GLU A 245 -10.10 21.34 6.02
N SER A 246 -10.30 20.35 5.15
CA SER A 246 -11.30 20.41 4.08
C SER A 246 -12.73 20.55 4.61
N GLU A 247 -12.98 20.09 5.84
CA GLU A 247 -14.27 20.15 6.54
C GLU A 247 -14.44 21.41 7.41
N GLY A 248 -13.44 22.29 7.45
CA GLY A 248 -13.53 23.57 8.14
C GLY A 248 -12.97 23.59 9.57
N THR A 249 -12.26 22.54 10.00
CA THR A 249 -11.57 22.50 11.29
C THR A 249 -10.14 23.01 11.15
N PHE A 250 -9.85 24.17 11.75
CA PHE A 250 -8.55 24.84 11.66
C PHE A 250 -7.94 25.15 13.04
N GLY A 251 -6.80 25.83 13.03
CA GLY A 251 -6.13 26.31 14.23
C GLY A 251 -5.40 25.19 14.96
N GLU A 252 -5.50 25.18 16.29
CA GLU A 252 -4.69 24.27 17.12
C GLU A 252 -5.04 22.79 16.90
N VAL A 253 -6.27 22.48 16.47
CA VAL A 253 -6.67 21.10 16.15
C VAL A 253 -5.95 20.62 14.89
N ALA A 254 -6.03 21.36 13.78
CA ALA A 254 -5.33 21.06 12.53
C ALA A 254 -3.81 21.01 12.71
N LYS A 255 -3.25 22.00 13.42
CA LYS A 255 -1.82 22.05 13.74
C LYS A 255 -1.36 20.81 14.52
N ASN A 256 -2.15 20.34 15.48
CA ASN A 256 -1.83 19.13 16.24
C ASN A 256 -2.03 17.84 15.42
N ALA A 257 -2.95 17.82 14.46
CA ALA A 257 -3.11 16.69 13.53
C ALA A 257 -1.88 16.55 12.63
N TRP A 258 -1.45 17.65 12.00
CA TRP A 258 -0.22 17.69 11.19
C TRP A 258 1.05 17.39 11.99
N ARG A 259 1.13 17.85 13.25
CA ARG A 259 2.24 17.50 14.15
C ARG A 259 2.29 15.99 14.42
N GLN A 260 1.16 15.38 14.75
CA GLN A 260 1.09 13.93 14.97
C GLN A 260 1.46 13.15 13.70
N ALA A 261 1.01 13.62 12.53
CA ALA A 261 1.40 13.04 11.25
C ALA A 261 2.92 13.12 11.03
N ALA A 262 3.55 14.28 11.28
CA ALA A 262 5.00 14.46 11.18
C ALA A 262 5.79 13.55 12.15
N GLU A 263 5.35 13.46 13.40
CA GLU A 263 5.97 12.61 14.42
C GLU A 263 5.90 11.13 14.04
N ASN A 264 4.75 10.66 13.57
CA ASN A 264 4.58 9.28 13.12
C ASN A 264 5.31 9.01 11.79
N TRP A 265 5.47 10.01 10.92
CA TRP A 265 6.27 9.88 9.70
C TRP A 265 7.74 9.69 10.03
N ALA A 266 8.23 10.41 11.04
CA ALA A 266 9.57 10.22 11.57
C ALA A 266 9.73 8.82 12.21
N GLU A 267 8.75 8.34 12.98
CA GLU A 267 8.77 6.97 13.53
C GLU A 267 8.80 5.91 12.43
N PHE A 268 7.91 6.00 11.44
CA PHE A 268 7.90 5.12 10.26
C PHE A 268 9.26 5.11 9.56
N SER A 269 9.88 6.29 9.39
CA SER A 269 11.16 6.42 8.71
C SER A 269 12.33 5.75 9.43
N ASN A 270 12.20 5.54 10.75
CA ASN A 270 13.17 4.85 11.60
C ASN A 270 12.97 3.32 11.65
N HIS A 271 11.95 2.79 10.95
CA HIS A 271 11.71 1.36 10.93
C HIS A 271 12.73 0.63 10.05
N ASP A 272 13.11 -0.58 10.46
CA ASP A 272 14.07 -1.41 9.72
C ASP A 272 13.35 -2.14 8.57
N PHE A 273 13.61 -1.73 7.34
CA PHE A 273 13.02 -2.35 6.15
C PHE A 273 14.02 -3.28 5.45
N PRO A 274 13.58 -4.49 5.03
CA PRO A 274 14.42 -5.34 4.21
C PRO A 274 14.56 -4.75 2.80
N THR A 275 15.78 -4.40 2.41
CA THR A 275 16.07 -3.95 1.05
C THR A 275 16.18 -5.12 0.08
N LYS A 276 16.21 -4.82 -1.22
CA LYS A 276 16.48 -5.80 -2.29
C LYS A 276 17.80 -6.57 -2.11
N TYR A 277 18.76 -6.00 -1.39
CA TYR A 277 20.08 -6.58 -1.15
C TYR A 277 20.11 -7.50 0.08
N ASN A 278 18.95 -7.81 0.67
CA ASN A 278 18.82 -8.66 1.87
C ASN A 278 19.57 -8.09 3.09
N VAL A 279 19.69 -6.76 3.14
CA VAL A 279 20.15 -5.98 4.29
C VAL A 279 19.02 -5.07 4.75
N PHE A 280 18.99 -4.75 6.03
CA PHE A 280 18.01 -3.82 6.58
C PHE A 280 18.50 -2.38 6.42
N ALA A 281 17.59 -1.47 6.10
CA ALA A 281 17.84 -0.04 6.00
C ALA A 281 16.67 0.75 6.60
N ARG A 282 16.97 1.94 7.09
CA ARG A 282 15.95 2.91 7.51
C ARG A 282 15.84 4.02 6.49
N LEU A 283 14.63 4.52 6.27
CA LEU A 283 14.40 5.55 5.27
C LEU A 283 15.16 6.84 5.61
N ASN A 284 15.30 7.19 6.88
CA ASN A 284 15.99 8.41 7.30
C ASN A 284 17.53 8.34 7.25
N GLU A 285 18.13 7.20 6.90
CA GLU A 285 19.60 7.03 6.88
C GLU A 285 20.23 7.37 5.52
N LYS A 286 19.44 7.73 4.50
CA LYS A 286 19.96 8.02 3.14
C LYS A 286 21.13 9.01 3.18
N GLU A 287 20.92 10.17 3.79
CA GLU A 287 21.92 11.23 3.87
C GLU A 287 23.16 10.80 4.67
N ASP A 288 23.00 9.93 5.68
CA ASP A 288 24.12 9.36 6.43
C ASP A 288 24.98 8.45 5.54
N TYR A 289 24.35 7.67 4.66
CA TYR A 289 25.06 6.83 3.70
C TYR A 289 25.72 7.64 2.57
N GLU A 290 25.08 8.71 2.10
CA GLU A 290 25.69 9.64 1.14
C GLU A 290 26.96 10.29 1.73
N GLU A 291 26.91 10.73 2.98
CA GLU A 291 28.08 11.31 3.65
C GLU A 291 29.17 10.26 3.92
N LYS A 292 28.81 9.02 4.30
CA LYS A 292 29.77 7.90 4.41
C LYS A 292 30.46 7.60 3.08
N SER A 293 29.70 7.56 1.99
CA SER A 293 30.25 7.36 0.64
C SER A 293 31.25 8.45 0.29
N LYS A 294 30.88 9.71 0.48
CA LYS A 294 31.74 10.86 0.23
C LYS A 294 33.03 10.82 1.04
N GLN A 295 32.96 10.45 2.33
CA GLN A 295 34.14 10.31 3.19
C GLN A 295 35.06 9.17 2.73
N ALA A 296 34.50 8.01 2.41
CA ALA A 296 35.26 6.86 1.92
C ALA A 296 35.89 7.14 0.55
N GLN A 297 35.18 7.85 -0.34
CA GLN A 297 35.71 8.32 -1.61
C GLN A 297 36.86 9.32 -1.40
N ALA A 298 36.71 10.29 -0.51
CA ALA A 298 37.79 11.25 -0.22
C ALA A 298 39.06 10.54 0.26
N LYS A 299 38.92 9.54 1.15
CA LYS A 299 40.05 8.70 1.60
C LYS A 299 40.68 7.93 0.45
N LEU A 300 39.89 7.38 -0.47
CA LEU A 300 40.40 6.69 -1.66
C LEU A 300 41.20 7.64 -2.56
N GLU A 301 40.74 8.87 -2.74
CA GLU A 301 41.47 9.87 -3.53
C GLU A 301 42.73 10.40 -2.83
N GLU A 302 42.78 10.43 -1.50
CA GLU A 302 44.01 10.73 -0.75
C GLU A 302 45.08 9.64 -0.96
N LEU A 303 44.67 8.38 -1.05
CA LEU A 303 45.56 7.24 -1.29
C LEU A 303 46.03 7.16 -2.75
N ALA A 304 45.26 7.68 -3.69
CA ALA A 304 45.59 7.66 -5.11
C ALA A 304 45.22 8.97 -5.85
N PRO A 305 45.88 10.10 -5.54
CA PRO A 305 45.48 11.41 -6.05
C PRO A 305 45.47 11.47 -7.59
N GLY A 306 44.32 11.85 -8.16
CA GLY A 306 44.14 12.01 -9.60
C GLY A 306 44.00 10.72 -10.40
N LEU A 307 44.12 9.54 -9.77
CA LEU A 307 44.04 8.26 -10.46
C LEU A 307 42.66 8.03 -11.09
N ARG A 308 41.58 8.43 -10.41
CA ARG A 308 40.23 8.32 -10.97
C ARG A 308 40.07 9.06 -12.29
N GLU A 309 40.56 10.30 -12.36
CA GLU A 309 40.46 11.10 -13.58
C GLU A 309 41.35 10.53 -14.68
N GLN A 310 42.55 10.03 -14.34
CA GLN A 310 43.40 9.33 -15.30
C GLN A 310 42.67 8.10 -15.90
N ILE A 311 42.03 7.27 -15.08
CA ILE A 311 41.24 6.11 -15.56
C ILE A 311 40.10 6.59 -16.47
N ARG A 312 39.46 7.71 -16.12
CA ARG A 312 38.37 8.29 -16.90
C ARG A 312 38.84 8.75 -18.28
N GLU A 313 39.95 9.49 -18.33
CA GLU A 313 40.59 9.93 -19.58
C GLU A 313 40.97 8.74 -20.47
N GLU A 314 41.52 7.67 -19.89
CA GLU A 314 41.83 6.43 -20.61
C GLU A 314 40.56 5.76 -21.19
N ARG A 315 39.46 5.69 -20.42
CA ARG A 315 38.18 5.15 -20.90
C ARG A 315 37.58 6.00 -22.03
N ILE A 316 37.66 7.33 -21.92
CA ILE A 316 37.23 8.25 -22.98
C ILE A 316 38.12 8.08 -24.23
N ALA A 317 39.44 7.90 -24.06
CA ALA A 317 40.39 7.63 -25.13
C ALA A 317 40.18 6.24 -25.79
N ALA A 318 39.52 5.31 -25.09
CA ALA A 318 39.16 3.99 -25.62
C ALA A 318 37.82 3.95 -26.37
N LEU A 319 37.02 5.03 -26.33
CA LEU A 319 35.79 5.13 -27.12
C LEU A 319 36.08 5.02 -28.62
N SER A 320 35.16 4.40 -29.37
CA SER A 320 35.21 4.40 -30.83
C SER A 320 35.04 5.81 -31.40
N GLU A 321 35.40 6.02 -32.67
CA GLU A 321 35.24 7.34 -33.32
C GLU A 321 33.79 7.84 -33.27
N GLU A 322 32.82 6.95 -33.52
CA GLU A 322 31.39 7.26 -33.49
C GLU A 322 30.90 7.61 -32.08
N GLU A 323 31.36 6.89 -31.06
CA GLU A 323 31.02 7.16 -29.66
C GLU A 323 31.64 8.46 -29.16
N ARG A 324 32.89 8.74 -29.55
CA ARG A 324 33.58 9.98 -29.20
C ARG A 324 32.93 11.19 -29.85
N ASP A 325 32.49 11.07 -31.10
CA ASP A 325 31.70 12.10 -31.78
C ASP A 325 30.39 12.39 -31.04
N ALA A 326 29.66 11.34 -30.65
CA ALA A 326 28.43 11.47 -29.87
C ALA A 326 28.66 12.11 -28.50
N TYR A 327 29.71 11.69 -27.79
CA TYR A 327 30.09 12.22 -26.47
C TYR A 327 30.42 13.72 -26.51
N ASN A 328 31.17 14.15 -27.53
CA ASN A 328 31.59 15.53 -27.70
C ASN A 328 30.49 16.45 -28.26
N THR A 329 29.44 15.88 -28.85
CA THR A 329 28.28 16.65 -29.34
C THR A 329 27.48 17.17 -28.14
N SER A 330 27.17 18.47 -28.13
CA SER A 330 26.39 19.10 -27.06
C SER A 330 24.99 18.48 -26.97
N PRO A 331 24.38 18.36 -25.77
CA PRO A 331 23.08 17.70 -25.59
C PRO A 331 21.99 18.21 -26.55
N GLU A 332 21.95 19.52 -26.78
CA GLU A 332 20.96 20.19 -27.65
C GLU A 332 21.18 19.91 -29.15
N SER A 333 22.39 19.52 -29.55
CA SER A 333 22.76 19.27 -30.95
C SER A 333 22.88 17.79 -31.30
N ARG A 334 22.64 16.88 -30.34
CA ARG A 334 22.71 15.43 -30.58
C ARG A 334 21.59 14.99 -31.51
N THR A 335 21.96 14.23 -32.53
CA THR A 335 21.00 13.44 -33.31
C THR A 335 20.34 12.37 -32.44
N SER A 336 19.16 11.86 -32.84
CA SER A 336 18.48 10.78 -32.10
C SER A 336 19.37 9.55 -31.89
N LYS A 337 20.22 9.23 -32.88
CA LYS A 337 21.17 8.12 -32.79
C LYS A 337 22.26 8.41 -31.75
N GLN A 338 22.86 9.60 -31.75
CA GLN A 338 23.84 10.01 -30.74
C GLN A 338 23.22 10.00 -29.34
N GLN A 339 21.98 10.45 -29.20
CA GLN A 339 21.27 10.43 -27.92
C GLN A 339 21.08 9.00 -27.40
N GLN A 340 20.72 8.04 -28.27
CA GLN A 340 20.59 6.63 -27.89
C GLN A 340 21.93 6.00 -27.47
N MET A 341 23.06 6.50 -27.98
CA MET A 341 24.39 6.02 -27.60
C MET A 341 24.88 6.57 -26.25
N MET A 342 24.23 7.58 -25.67
CA MET A 342 24.74 8.19 -24.43
C MET A 342 24.72 7.25 -23.23
N PHE A 343 23.71 6.38 -23.11
CA PHE A 343 23.64 5.39 -22.04
C PHE A 343 24.76 4.34 -22.11
N PRO A 344 25.02 3.66 -23.25
CA PRO A 344 26.16 2.74 -23.33
C PRO A 344 27.50 3.47 -23.21
N ILE A 345 27.64 4.72 -23.68
CA ILE A 345 28.85 5.53 -23.46
C ILE A 345 29.05 5.80 -21.96
N SER A 346 28.00 6.19 -21.22
CA SER A 346 28.11 6.49 -19.80
C SER A 346 28.61 5.28 -19.01
N LEU A 347 28.10 4.08 -19.29
CA LEU A 347 28.57 2.84 -18.67
C LEU A 347 30.05 2.53 -18.99
N LYS A 348 30.53 2.89 -20.18
CA LYS A 348 31.92 2.68 -20.59
C LYS A 348 32.91 3.63 -19.92
N ILE A 349 32.49 4.87 -19.64
CA ILE A 349 33.36 5.91 -19.07
C ILE A 349 33.19 6.08 -17.55
N GLU A 350 32.13 5.53 -16.98
CA GLU A 350 31.93 5.48 -15.54
C GLU A 350 33.15 4.81 -14.89
N VAL A 351 33.71 5.41 -13.85
CA VAL A 351 34.85 4.85 -13.09
C VAL A 351 34.32 4.49 -11.72
N THR A 352 34.30 3.20 -11.39
CA THR A 352 33.84 2.72 -10.08
C THR A 352 34.92 2.94 -9.01
N HIS A 353 34.55 2.91 -7.72
CA HIS A 353 35.56 2.94 -6.65
C HIS A 353 36.52 1.76 -6.73
N ARG A 354 36.01 0.59 -7.15
CA ARG A 354 36.82 -0.61 -7.33
C ARG A 354 37.88 -0.45 -8.43
N ASP A 355 37.53 0.19 -9.54
CA ASP A 355 38.46 0.47 -10.65
C ASP A 355 39.69 1.27 -10.19
N VAL A 356 39.48 2.25 -9.30
CA VAL A 356 40.57 3.06 -8.72
C VAL A 356 41.41 2.19 -7.80
N ALA A 357 40.79 1.48 -6.85
CA ALA A 357 41.50 0.69 -5.85
C ALA A 357 42.31 -0.47 -6.46
N ASP A 358 41.82 -1.13 -7.51
CA ASP A 358 42.55 -2.21 -8.18
C ASP A 358 43.84 -1.74 -8.88
N ARG A 359 43.96 -0.43 -9.15
CA ARG A 359 45.17 0.20 -9.72
C ARG A 359 46.11 0.79 -8.65
N VAL A 360 45.72 0.76 -7.38
CA VAL A 360 46.62 1.16 -6.28
C VAL A 360 47.57 0.00 -5.97
N GLU A 361 48.87 0.28 -5.99
CA GLU A 361 49.93 -0.69 -5.69
C GLU A 361 50.67 -0.34 -4.39
N GLY A 362 51.43 -1.30 -3.85
CA GLY A 362 52.26 -1.06 -2.66
C GLY A 362 51.50 -1.14 -1.33
N GLU A 363 51.97 -0.39 -0.33
CA GLU A 363 51.47 -0.43 1.05
C GLU A 363 50.03 0.09 1.19
N ASP A 364 49.64 1.03 0.33
CA ASP A 364 48.31 1.66 0.34
C ASP A 364 47.21 0.81 -0.29
N ARG A 365 47.57 -0.26 -1.02
CA ARG A 365 46.61 -1.10 -1.75
C ARG A 365 45.49 -1.65 -0.85
N ALA A 366 45.82 -2.14 0.33
CA ALA A 366 44.82 -2.69 1.25
C ALA A 366 43.85 -1.60 1.75
N ALA A 367 44.38 -0.42 2.07
CA ALA A 367 43.57 0.72 2.51
C ALA A 367 42.67 1.26 1.38
N ALA A 368 43.18 1.27 0.13
CA ALA A 368 42.41 1.68 -1.04
C ALA A 368 41.27 0.71 -1.34
N LEU A 369 41.51 -0.60 -1.26
CA LEU A 369 40.47 -1.62 -1.42
C LEU A 369 39.38 -1.48 -0.35
N GLN A 370 39.77 -1.27 0.90
CA GLN A 370 38.82 -1.04 1.99
C GLN A 370 37.99 0.24 1.75
N ALA A 371 38.63 1.36 1.42
CA ALA A 371 37.93 2.62 1.15
C ALA A 371 36.97 2.50 -0.05
N ALA A 372 37.37 1.76 -1.08
CA ALA A 372 36.50 1.48 -2.22
C ALA A 372 35.30 0.59 -1.88
N GLU A 373 35.49 -0.43 -1.04
CA GLU A 373 34.39 -1.27 -0.55
C GLU A 373 33.43 -0.48 0.33
N GLU A 374 33.94 0.37 1.25
CA GLU A 374 33.14 1.26 2.09
C GLU A 374 32.32 2.25 1.26
N ALA A 375 32.94 2.90 0.25
CA ALA A 375 32.25 3.83 -0.64
C ALA A 375 31.17 3.12 -1.48
N THR A 376 31.52 1.96 -2.07
CA THR A 376 30.58 1.20 -2.91
C THR A 376 29.37 0.72 -2.10
N PHE A 377 29.60 0.19 -0.90
CA PHE A 377 28.52 -0.24 -0.02
C PHE A 377 27.62 0.94 0.38
N ALA A 378 28.21 2.08 0.72
CA ALA A 378 27.45 3.26 1.10
C ALA A 378 26.61 3.82 -0.06
N ASP A 379 27.14 3.85 -1.29
CA ASP A 379 26.40 4.22 -2.49
C ASP A 379 25.23 3.26 -2.78
N GLU A 380 25.45 1.96 -2.65
CA GLU A 380 24.39 0.95 -2.84
C GLU A 380 23.28 1.10 -1.80
N MET A 381 23.63 1.36 -0.54
CA MET A 381 22.66 1.62 0.53
C MET A 381 21.89 2.91 0.31
N ALA A 382 22.56 4.02 -0.02
CA ALA A 382 21.89 5.29 -0.32
C ALA A 382 20.90 5.13 -1.49
N ARG A 383 21.30 4.42 -2.56
CA ARG A 383 20.44 4.12 -3.71
C ARG A 383 19.27 3.19 -3.34
N ALA A 384 19.50 2.17 -2.51
CA ALA A 384 18.44 1.28 -2.05
C ALA A 384 17.38 2.06 -1.26
N ILE A 385 17.83 2.91 -0.34
CA ILE A 385 16.95 3.77 0.47
C ILE A 385 16.22 4.78 -0.42
N ASP A 386 16.89 5.36 -1.41
CA ASP A 386 16.27 6.29 -2.36
C ASP A 386 15.12 5.66 -3.16
N ILE A 387 15.31 4.40 -3.61
CA ILE A 387 14.24 3.63 -4.26
C ILE A 387 13.05 3.43 -3.30
N ASP A 388 13.32 3.00 -2.07
CA ASP A 388 12.26 2.77 -1.08
C ASP A 388 11.56 4.08 -0.70
N ARG A 389 12.28 5.19 -0.55
CA ARG A 389 11.72 6.54 -0.37
C ARG A 389 10.80 6.92 -1.53
N GLY A 390 11.19 6.60 -2.77
CA GLY A 390 10.36 6.85 -3.96
C GLY A 390 9.03 6.07 -3.95
N ILE A 391 9.01 4.82 -3.48
CA ILE A 391 7.80 3.98 -3.45
C ILE A 391 6.69 4.60 -2.57
N VAL A 392 7.07 5.25 -1.47
CA VAL A 392 6.12 5.83 -0.50
C VAL A 392 6.05 7.35 -0.58
N ASN A 393 6.66 7.96 -1.60
CA ASN A 393 6.81 9.42 -1.75
C ASN A 393 7.34 10.10 -0.47
N TYR A 394 8.41 9.54 0.10
CA TYR A 394 8.91 9.86 1.43
C TYR A 394 9.22 11.35 1.64
N ASP A 395 10.01 11.92 0.71
CA ASP A 395 10.53 13.27 0.86
C ASP A 395 9.40 14.31 0.73
N TYR A 396 8.42 14.06 -0.15
CA TYR A 396 7.22 14.90 -0.28
C TYR A 396 6.40 14.92 1.00
N TRP A 397 5.99 13.75 1.52
CA TRP A 397 5.14 13.70 2.71
C TRP A 397 5.85 14.21 3.96
N LYS A 398 7.18 13.99 4.06
CA LYS A 398 7.99 14.60 5.12
C LYS A 398 7.93 16.12 5.05
N LEU A 399 8.17 16.71 3.87
CA LEU A 399 8.12 18.15 3.65
C LEU A 399 6.71 18.71 3.90
N ARG A 400 5.68 18.07 3.35
CA ARG A 400 4.29 18.50 3.52
C ARG A 400 3.87 18.52 4.98
N CYS A 401 4.17 17.47 5.74
CA CYS A 401 3.87 17.44 7.18
C CYS A 401 4.59 18.56 7.96
N GLU A 402 5.80 18.96 7.56
CA GLU A 402 6.52 20.09 8.17
C GLU A 402 5.88 21.45 7.81
N VAL A 403 5.47 21.60 6.56
CA VAL A 403 4.92 22.84 6.00
C VAL A 403 3.53 23.13 6.53
N GLU A 404 2.65 22.13 6.57
CA GLU A 404 1.24 22.33 6.97
C GLU A 404 1.08 22.68 8.46
N GLN A 405 2.16 22.58 9.24
CA GLN A 405 2.20 23.08 10.63
C GLN A 405 2.52 24.57 10.74
N GLN A 406 3.02 25.19 9.67
CA GLN A 406 3.42 26.60 9.67
C GLN A 406 2.20 27.50 9.72
N ASP A 407 2.32 28.61 10.44
CA ASP A 407 1.18 29.53 10.65
C ASP A 407 0.67 30.12 9.33
N ASP A 408 1.55 30.37 8.36
CA ASP A 408 1.14 30.85 7.03
C ASP A 408 0.42 29.75 6.21
N ALA A 409 0.82 28.48 6.30
CA ALA A 409 0.13 27.38 5.60
C ALA A 409 -1.27 27.14 6.17
N LEU A 410 -1.39 27.07 7.51
CA LEU A 410 -2.68 26.95 8.20
C LEU A 410 -3.60 28.14 7.89
N ALA A 411 -3.06 29.35 7.85
CA ALA A 411 -3.82 30.54 7.47
C ALA A 411 -4.27 30.47 6.00
N ALA A 412 -3.41 30.02 5.09
CA ALA A 412 -3.73 29.86 3.68
C ALA A 412 -4.87 28.85 3.47
N ARG A 413 -4.78 27.67 4.10
CA ARG A 413 -5.82 26.62 4.06
C ARG A 413 -7.17 27.15 4.55
N LYS A 414 -7.17 27.86 5.68
CA LYS A 414 -8.39 28.47 6.23
C LYS A 414 -8.97 29.54 5.29
N LEU A 415 -8.14 30.44 4.76
CA LEU A 415 -8.59 31.52 3.90
C LEU A 415 -9.21 31.00 2.60
N VAL A 416 -8.61 29.96 1.99
CA VAL A 416 -9.18 29.29 0.81
C VAL A 416 -10.53 28.65 1.14
N TYR A 417 -10.63 27.93 2.26
CA TYR A 417 -11.91 27.35 2.69
C TYR A 417 -12.98 28.42 2.95
N ASP A 418 -12.64 29.49 3.69
CA ASP A 418 -13.56 30.60 3.95
C ASP A 418 -14.00 31.27 2.63
N ALA A 419 -13.11 31.33 1.62
CA ALA A 419 -13.42 31.87 0.30
C ALA A 419 -14.42 30.98 -0.46
N ASP A 420 -14.23 29.65 -0.41
CA ASP A 420 -15.17 28.68 -0.98
C ASP A 420 -16.57 28.80 -0.31
N GLN A 421 -16.62 28.94 1.02
CA GLN A 421 -17.88 29.16 1.75
C GLN A 421 -18.54 30.48 1.37
N ALA A 422 -17.79 31.60 1.36
CA ALA A 422 -18.30 32.90 0.95
C ALA A 422 -18.83 32.87 -0.49
N PHE A 423 -18.18 32.13 -1.39
CA PHE A 423 -18.66 31.95 -2.75
C PHE A 423 -19.98 31.17 -2.79
N ALA A 424 -20.10 30.09 -2.01
CA ALA A 424 -21.33 29.31 -1.88
C ALA A 424 -22.50 30.15 -1.32
N ASP A 425 -22.21 31.05 -0.38
CA ASP A 425 -23.18 31.98 0.22
C ASP A 425 -23.50 33.21 -0.67
N ALA A 426 -22.99 33.22 -1.91
CA ALA A 426 -23.12 34.32 -2.87
C ALA A 426 -22.49 35.66 -2.42
N GLU A 427 -21.56 35.63 -1.47
CA GLU A 427 -20.76 36.76 -1.01
C GLU A 427 -19.51 36.95 -1.90
N ILE A 428 -19.72 37.10 -3.21
CA ILE A 428 -18.68 36.97 -4.24
C ILE A 428 -17.51 37.95 -4.06
N THR A 429 -17.77 39.18 -3.60
CA THR A 429 -16.69 40.17 -3.34
C THR A 429 -15.81 39.76 -2.17
N GLN A 430 -16.40 39.18 -1.12
CA GLN A 430 -15.67 38.66 0.03
C GLN A 430 -14.87 37.41 -0.36
N ALA A 431 -15.46 36.50 -1.13
CA ALA A 431 -14.75 35.34 -1.66
C ALA A 431 -13.48 35.74 -2.43
N ALA A 432 -13.57 36.77 -3.29
CA ALA A 432 -12.41 37.27 -4.02
C ALA A 432 -11.30 37.79 -3.08
N SER A 433 -11.65 38.57 -2.06
CA SER A 433 -10.69 39.07 -1.06
C SER A 433 -10.01 37.92 -0.33
N LEU A 434 -10.79 36.93 0.12
CA LEU A 434 -10.27 35.79 0.88
C LEU A 434 -9.33 34.91 0.04
N TYR A 435 -9.63 34.66 -1.24
CA TYR A 435 -8.68 33.99 -2.13
C TYR A 435 -7.39 34.80 -2.32
N GLU A 436 -7.49 36.10 -2.56
CA GLU A 436 -6.33 36.98 -2.73
C GLU A 436 -5.42 36.93 -1.47
N GLU A 437 -6.02 37.07 -0.28
CA GLU A 437 -5.30 36.94 1.00
C GLU A 437 -4.72 35.53 1.20
N GLY A 438 -5.46 34.48 0.85
CA GLY A 438 -5.00 33.10 0.92
C GLY A 438 -3.82 32.82 0.00
N PHE A 439 -3.82 33.38 -1.22
CA PHE A 439 -2.72 33.25 -2.16
C PHE A 439 -1.47 34.02 -1.73
N ASP A 440 -1.63 35.16 -1.06
CA ASP A 440 -0.49 35.85 -0.44
C ASP A 440 0.14 35.00 0.68
N LYS A 441 -0.66 34.23 1.43
CA LYS A 441 -0.15 33.26 2.41
C LYS A 441 0.56 32.09 1.74
N TRP A 442 -0.02 31.51 0.69
CA TRP A 442 0.64 30.47 -0.09
C TRP A 442 1.95 30.95 -0.73
N ARG A 443 2.03 32.23 -1.15
CA ARG A 443 3.26 32.82 -1.66
C ARG A 443 4.39 32.76 -0.64
N ASN A 444 4.13 33.18 0.60
CA ASN A 444 5.11 33.10 1.69
C ASN A 444 5.58 31.66 1.91
N VAL A 445 4.65 30.70 1.92
CA VAL A 445 4.96 29.27 2.08
C VAL A 445 5.86 28.79 0.94
N LEU A 446 5.53 29.08 -0.31
CA LEU A 446 6.31 28.64 -1.47
C LEU A 446 7.67 29.35 -1.58
N ASP A 447 7.80 30.59 -1.07
CA ASP A 447 9.11 31.25 -0.97
C ASP A 447 10.01 30.58 0.08
N ALA A 448 9.44 30.14 1.20
CA ALA A 448 10.18 29.43 2.24
C ALA A 448 10.49 27.97 1.85
N TYR A 449 9.58 27.33 1.10
CA TYR A 449 9.63 25.91 0.75
C TYR A 449 9.41 25.69 -0.75
N PRO A 450 10.31 26.17 -1.63
CA PRO A 450 10.13 26.11 -3.08
C PRO A 450 10.05 24.66 -3.61
N LYS A 451 10.67 23.71 -2.92
CA LYS A 451 10.63 22.27 -3.26
C LYS A 451 9.23 21.65 -3.20
N LEU A 452 8.26 22.32 -2.58
CA LEU A 452 6.87 21.84 -2.62
C LEU A 452 6.32 21.74 -4.04
N LEU A 453 6.82 22.59 -4.96
CA LEU A 453 6.45 22.57 -6.38
C LEU A 453 7.27 21.56 -7.20
N ASP A 454 8.13 20.74 -6.57
CA ASP A 454 8.78 19.63 -7.25
C ASP A 454 7.83 18.43 -7.40
N ASP A 455 6.73 18.40 -6.64
CA ASP A 455 5.67 17.39 -6.70
C ASP A 455 4.34 17.97 -7.25
N ALA A 456 3.75 17.26 -8.21
CA ALA A 456 2.52 17.68 -8.89
C ALA A 456 1.30 17.73 -7.94
N ALA A 457 1.31 16.98 -6.83
CA ALA A 457 0.20 17.00 -5.87
C ALA A 457 -0.01 18.39 -5.26
N THR A 458 1.06 19.14 -4.99
CA THR A 458 0.93 20.51 -4.49
C THR A 458 0.38 21.45 -5.55
N SER A 459 0.89 21.35 -6.79
CA SER A 459 0.40 22.21 -7.87
C SER A 459 -1.07 21.94 -8.17
N ASP A 460 -1.50 20.67 -8.18
CA ASP A 460 -2.88 20.33 -8.53
C ASP A 460 -3.90 20.89 -7.52
N GLU A 461 -3.62 20.80 -6.22
CA GLU A 461 -4.48 21.40 -5.18
C GLU A 461 -4.56 22.94 -5.29
N LEU A 462 -3.42 23.59 -5.56
CA LEU A 462 -3.38 25.04 -5.72
C LEU A 462 -4.05 25.48 -7.03
N ILE A 463 -3.94 24.69 -8.10
CA ILE A 463 -4.62 24.93 -9.37
C ILE A 463 -6.13 24.84 -9.20
N GLU A 464 -6.64 23.89 -8.44
CA GLU A 464 -8.07 23.81 -8.11
C GLU A 464 -8.56 25.10 -7.44
N SER A 465 -7.82 25.58 -6.43
CA SER A 465 -8.11 26.84 -5.75
C SER A 465 -8.06 28.06 -6.70
N ILE A 466 -7.08 28.09 -7.62
CA ILE A 466 -6.94 29.15 -8.63
C ILE A 466 -8.12 29.09 -9.63
N ASP A 467 -8.57 27.91 -10.02
CA ASP A 467 -9.72 27.73 -10.91
C ASP A 467 -11.02 28.17 -10.24
N HIS A 468 -11.18 27.92 -8.93
CA HIS A 468 -12.29 28.47 -8.16
C HIS A 468 -12.26 29.99 -8.16
N TYR A 469 -11.10 30.59 -7.88
CA TYR A 469 -10.90 32.04 -7.94
C TYR A 469 -11.21 32.63 -9.33
N ARG A 470 -10.83 31.95 -10.42
CA ARG A 470 -11.20 32.36 -11.79
C ARG A 470 -12.72 32.43 -11.98
N ARG A 471 -13.49 31.49 -11.41
CA ARG A 471 -14.96 31.54 -11.43
C ARG A 471 -15.49 32.74 -10.64
N VAL A 472 -14.90 33.06 -9.49
CA VAL A 472 -15.25 34.24 -8.70
C VAL A 472 -15.01 35.53 -9.50
N LEU A 473 -13.83 35.69 -10.10
CA LEU A 473 -13.49 36.86 -10.92
C LEU A 473 -14.43 37.01 -12.12
N HIS A 474 -14.77 35.90 -12.78
CA HIS A 474 -15.72 35.90 -13.88
C HIS A 474 -17.09 36.43 -13.45
N GLN A 475 -17.60 36.06 -12.26
CA GLN A 475 -18.87 36.60 -11.75
C GLN A 475 -18.79 38.09 -11.37
N LEU A 476 -17.60 38.60 -11.08
CA LEU A 476 -17.35 40.02 -10.78
C LEU A 476 -17.01 40.85 -12.03
N ASP A 477 -17.04 40.26 -13.23
CA ASP A 477 -16.54 40.88 -14.46
C ASP A 477 -15.10 41.44 -14.32
N ARG A 478 -14.26 40.77 -13.52
CA ARG A 478 -12.84 41.10 -13.31
C ARG A 478 -11.96 40.19 -14.18
N GLU A 479 -10.93 40.77 -14.80
CA GLU A 479 -9.91 39.99 -15.50
C GLU A 479 -8.98 39.28 -14.52
N PHE A 480 -8.48 38.09 -14.90
CA PHE A 480 -7.43 37.41 -14.16
C PHE A 480 -6.15 38.27 -14.17
N PRO A 481 -5.45 38.43 -13.02
CA PRO A 481 -4.26 39.27 -12.94
C PRO A 481 -3.18 38.84 -13.93
N LYS A 482 -2.58 39.81 -14.64
CA LYS A 482 -1.44 39.55 -15.53
C LYS A 482 -0.17 39.17 -14.77
N GLU A 483 0.05 39.82 -13.64
CA GLU A 483 1.11 39.49 -12.68
C GLU A 483 0.43 38.77 -11.51
N PHE A 484 0.37 37.44 -11.58
CA PHE A 484 -0.29 36.63 -10.57
C PHE A 484 0.70 36.19 -9.48
N VAL A 485 0.31 36.29 -8.21
CA VAL A 485 1.20 36.05 -7.07
C VAL A 485 1.73 34.61 -7.01
N LEU A 486 0.94 33.65 -7.51
CA LEU A 486 1.33 32.23 -7.63
C LEU A 486 1.65 31.84 -9.08
N GLN A 487 2.28 32.72 -9.87
CA GLN A 487 2.64 32.41 -11.26
C GLN A 487 3.51 31.14 -11.37
N ASN A 488 4.41 30.91 -10.41
CA ASN A 488 5.22 29.70 -10.34
C ASN A 488 4.40 28.40 -10.21
N VAL A 489 3.20 28.45 -9.64
CA VAL A 489 2.28 27.29 -9.60
C VAL A 489 1.72 26.99 -10.99
N LEU A 490 1.35 28.03 -11.74
CA LEU A 490 0.89 27.89 -13.13
C LEU A 490 2.00 27.33 -14.03
N ASP A 491 3.22 27.87 -13.87
CA ASP A 491 4.38 27.43 -14.63
C ASP A 491 4.75 25.96 -14.32
N ALA A 492 4.60 25.55 -13.05
CA ALA A 492 4.78 24.16 -12.63
C ALA A 492 3.70 23.22 -13.22
N ASP A 493 2.41 23.57 -13.15
CA ASP A 493 1.33 22.78 -13.77
C ASP A 493 1.52 22.64 -15.29
N ASP A 494 1.93 23.71 -15.99
CA ASP A 494 2.23 23.65 -17.42
C ASP A 494 3.40 22.70 -17.73
N LEU A 495 4.44 22.69 -16.89
CA LEU A 495 5.54 21.73 -17.00
C LEU A 495 5.02 20.30 -16.84
N TYR A 496 4.19 20.02 -15.83
CA TYR A 496 3.64 18.69 -15.57
C TYR A 496 2.65 18.21 -16.64
N ARG A 497 1.86 19.12 -17.23
CA ARG A 497 1.02 18.82 -18.40
C ARG A 497 1.87 18.42 -19.59
N GLY A 498 3.03 19.07 -19.80
CA GLY A 498 3.98 18.77 -20.86
C GLY A 498 4.70 17.42 -20.71
N THR A 499 4.91 16.96 -19.48
CA THR A 499 5.61 15.69 -19.18
C THR A 499 4.69 14.48 -19.09
N GLY A 500 3.37 14.68 -19.13
CA GLY A 500 2.38 13.61 -18.89
C GLY A 500 2.28 13.17 -17.43
N GLN A 501 2.97 13.86 -16.50
CA GLN A 501 2.93 13.56 -15.05
C GLN A 501 1.57 13.85 -14.40
N ARG A 502 0.67 14.55 -15.10
CA ARG A 502 -0.75 14.63 -14.72
C ARG A 502 -1.45 13.28 -14.58
N GLN A 503 -0.88 12.19 -15.09
CA GLN A 503 -1.45 10.85 -14.86
C GLN A 503 -1.37 10.40 -13.38
N SER A 504 -0.71 11.15 -12.50
CA SER A 504 -0.50 10.73 -11.10
C SER A 504 -1.49 11.29 -10.07
N THR A 505 -2.32 12.29 -10.35
CA THR A 505 -3.27 12.81 -9.34
C THR A 505 -4.64 12.15 -9.39
N ASN A 506 -5.00 11.58 -10.55
CA ASN A 506 -5.99 10.49 -10.61
C ASN A 506 -5.44 9.15 -10.11
N ASN A 507 -4.17 9.09 -9.66
CA ASN A 507 -3.60 7.94 -8.96
C ASN A 507 -3.66 8.08 -7.42
N LYS A 508 -4.51 8.98 -6.88
CA LYS A 508 -5.18 8.69 -5.58
C LYS A 508 -5.91 7.33 -5.62
N THR A 509 -6.17 6.84 -6.83
CA THR A 509 -6.82 5.60 -7.23
C THR A 509 -5.85 4.45 -7.55
N GLU A 510 -4.52 4.61 -7.59
CA GLU A 510 -3.61 3.45 -7.85
C GLU A 510 -3.41 2.54 -6.62
N ALA A 511 -3.85 2.98 -5.43
CA ALA A 511 -4.14 2.05 -4.34
C ALA A 511 -5.43 1.23 -4.60
N GLU A 512 -6.29 1.64 -5.54
CA GLU A 512 -7.46 0.89 -5.99
C GLU A 512 -7.16 -0.09 -7.13
N SER A 513 -6.04 0.06 -7.86
CA SER A 513 -5.67 -0.82 -8.97
C SER A 513 -4.88 -2.06 -8.58
N ALA A 514 -4.54 -2.23 -7.30
CA ALA A 514 -4.20 -3.54 -6.77
C ALA A 514 -5.50 -4.36 -6.65
N ASP A 515 -6.08 -4.68 -7.82
CA ASP A 515 -7.15 -5.63 -7.92
C ASP A 515 -6.70 -6.90 -7.17
N PRO A 516 -7.37 -7.27 -6.06
CA PRO A 516 -7.03 -8.48 -5.32
C PRO A 516 -7.19 -9.73 -6.22
N THR A 517 -7.80 -9.60 -7.40
CA THR A 517 -8.03 -10.70 -8.36
C THR A 517 -6.78 -11.24 -9.06
N GLN A 518 -5.57 -10.71 -8.82
CA GLN A 518 -4.33 -11.40 -9.29
C GLN A 518 -4.11 -12.78 -8.64
N SER A 519 -5.01 -13.24 -7.77
CA SER A 519 -5.25 -14.67 -7.57
C SER A 519 -6.69 -15.03 -7.91
N ASN A 520 -6.98 -15.25 -9.19
CA ASN A 520 -8.25 -15.83 -9.63
C ASN A 520 -8.40 -17.23 -9.02
N PRO A 521 -9.35 -17.50 -8.11
CA PRO A 521 -9.49 -18.82 -7.50
C PRO A 521 -10.09 -19.85 -8.46
N ALA A 522 -10.58 -19.43 -9.64
CA ALA A 522 -11.19 -20.32 -10.63
C ALA A 522 -10.16 -21.06 -11.53
N GLY A 523 -8.86 -20.81 -11.40
CA GLY A 523 -7.83 -21.32 -12.33
C GLY A 523 -7.07 -22.58 -11.93
N ALA A 524 -7.21 -23.10 -10.72
CA ALA A 524 -6.44 -24.27 -10.28
C ALA A 524 -7.15 -25.59 -10.61
N ALA A 525 -7.13 -25.99 -11.89
CA ALA A 525 -7.31 -27.39 -12.24
C ALA A 525 -6.10 -28.20 -11.74
N PRO A 526 -6.29 -29.37 -11.11
CA PRO A 526 -5.16 -30.17 -10.65
C PRO A 526 -4.46 -30.80 -11.86
N GLU A 527 -3.17 -30.50 -12.05
CA GLU A 527 -2.31 -31.28 -12.94
C GLU A 527 -2.34 -32.74 -12.49
N GLY A 528 -3.03 -33.56 -13.29
CA GLY A 528 -3.10 -35.00 -13.12
C GLY A 528 -1.73 -35.63 -13.33
N ALA A 529 -1.40 -36.53 -12.42
CA ALA A 529 -0.26 -37.43 -12.48
C ALA A 529 -0.02 -37.98 -13.90
N ALA A 530 1.12 -37.59 -14.50
CA ALA A 530 1.65 -38.26 -15.67
C ALA A 530 2.13 -39.65 -15.25
N ALA A 531 1.30 -40.65 -15.52
CA ALA A 531 1.70 -42.05 -15.53
C ALA A 531 2.73 -42.25 -16.66
N GLY A 532 3.86 -42.87 -16.31
CA GLY A 532 4.84 -43.35 -17.29
C GLY A 532 4.20 -44.34 -18.27
N GLY A 533 4.48 -44.12 -19.55
CA GLY A 533 4.07 -44.98 -20.64
C GLY A 533 5.07 -44.84 -21.77
N GLU A 534 5.84 -45.90 -21.97
CA GLU A 534 6.84 -46.13 -23.00
C GLU A 534 6.40 -45.69 -24.40
N ASN A 535 7.34 -45.20 -25.21
CA ASN A 535 7.18 -45.18 -26.66
C ASN A 535 8.39 -45.90 -27.28
N PRO A 536 8.19 -46.96 -28.09
CA PRO A 536 9.27 -47.65 -28.78
C PRO A 536 9.60 -46.98 -30.12
N GLU A 537 10.88 -47.07 -30.47
CA GLU A 537 11.48 -47.12 -31.81
C GLU A 537 10.74 -46.51 -33.01
N ALA A 538 11.32 -45.45 -33.59
CA ALA A 538 11.82 -45.42 -34.98
C ALA A 538 12.62 -44.13 -35.22
#